data_AF-A0AAD9S9Y9-F1
#
_entry.id   AF-A0AAD9S9Y9-F1
#
_cell.length_a   1.000
_cell.length_b   1.000
_cell.length_c   1.000
_cell.angle_alpha   90.00
_cell.angle_beta   90.00
_cell.angle_gamma   90.00
#
_symmetry.space_group_name_H-M   'P 1'
#
loop_
_entity.id
_entity.type
_entity.pdbx_description
1 polymer ?
#
loop_
_entity_poly.entity_id
_entity_poly.type
_entity_poly.pdbx_seq_one_letter_code
_entity_poly.pdbx_strand_id
1 'polypeptide(L)'
;MASVARCMRVARPSALSAFKTVAARPIHRFNTVRSFSVTAINPIRKYTKDHEWIDLSADNKTGVIGISEYAAEALGDVVYVELPEEGREVGAGDAIGAVESVKSAADINAPIACRITHVNTELEEKPGNINKVPEDDSAGGGWIAKVAVDEEGIKDLESLMGTEEYKAFTASEGDH
;
A
#
# COMPACT_ATOMS: atom_id res chain seq x y z
N MET A 1 -2.69 -75.05 -37.71
CA MET A 1 -3.71 -76.02 -37.26
C MET A 1 -3.06 -76.87 -36.19
N ALA A 2 -3.18 -76.48 -34.93
CA ALA A 2 -4.21 -76.90 -33.98
C ALA A 2 -3.98 -78.35 -33.49
N SER A 3 -3.67 -78.52 -32.21
CA SER A 3 -4.38 -79.38 -31.24
C SER A 3 -3.47 -79.67 -30.03
N VAL A 4 -3.76 -79.10 -28.85
CA VAL A 4 -4.39 -79.72 -27.66
C VAL A 4 -3.48 -80.62 -26.82
N ALA A 5 -3.42 -80.29 -25.52
CA ALA A 5 -3.43 -81.16 -24.32
C ALA A 5 -2.38 -80.68 -23.29
N ARG A 6 -2.78 -79.95 -22.24
CA ARG A 6 -3.28 -80.42 -20.93
C ARG A 6 -2.28 -81.28 -20.17
N CYS A 7 -1.61 -80.68 -19.18
CA CYS A 7 -1.58 -81.13 -17.77
C CYS A 7 -0.58 -80.23 -17.01
N MET A 8 -0.93 -79.76 -15.82
CA MET A 8 -0.07 -79.92 -14.63
C MET A 8 -0.80 -79.47 -13.38
N ARG A 9 -0.74 -80.34 -12.37
CA ARG A 9 -1.28 -80.19 -11.03
C ARG A 9 -0.19 -79.68 -10.09
N VAL A 10 -0.58 -78.71 -9.26
CA VAL A 10 -0.46 -78.66 -7.79
C VAL A 10 0.91 -78.34 -7.13
N ALA A 11 0.80 -77.29 -6.30
CA ALA A 11 1.43 -76.95 -5.01
C ALA A 11 2.92 -76.58 -4.92
N ARG A 12 3.14 -75.41 -4.31
CA ARG A 12 4.21 -75.18 -3.33
C ARG A 12 3.78 -74.13 -2.27
N PRO A 13 4.21 -74.28 -1.01
CA PRO A 13 3.62 -73.59 0.14
C PRO A 13 4.29 -72.26 0.49
N SER A 14 3.56 -71.55 1.35
CA SER A 14 3.82 -70.29 2.04
C SER A 14 5.15 -70.24 2.79
N ALA A 15 5.84 -69.09 2.74
CA ALA A 15 6.86 -68.73 3.71
C ALA A 15 6.77 -67.24 4.07
N LEU A 16 6.97 -66.98 5.35
CA LEU A 16 6.63 -65.80 6.12
C LEU A 16 7.67 -64.66 6.02
N SER A 17 7.14 -63.44 6.12
CA SER A 17 7.63 -62.26 6.87
C SER A 17 9.12 -62.17 7.25
N ALA A 18 9.77 -61.08 6.83
CA ALA A 18 10.74 -60.37 7.67
C ALA A 18 10.84 -58.89 7.27
N PHE A 19 10.76 -58.05 8.30
CA PHE A 19 10.72 -56.59 8.30
C PHE A 19 11.96 -55.96 7.67
N LYS A 20 11.77 -54.95 6.81
CA LYS A 20 12.86 -54.11 6.32
C LYS A 20 13.19 -53.02 7.35
N THR A 21 14.44 -53.04 7.78
CA THR A 21 15.10 -52.11 8.70
C THR A 21 15.00 -50.66 8.22
N VAL A 22 14.58 -49.76 9.10
CA VAL A 22 14.51 -48.31 8.89
C VAL A 22 15.93 -47.72 8.94
N ALA A 23 16.39 -47.11 7.85
CA ALA A 23 17.62 -46.33 7.83
C ALA A 23 17.36 -44.94 8.42
N ALA A 24 18.03 -44.61 9.53
CA ALA A 24 18.00 -43.29 10.14
C ALA A 24 18.72 -42.27 9.24
N ARG A 25 18.03 -41.18 8.89
CA ARG A 25 18.62 -40.03 8.18
C ARG A 25 19.12 -39.00 9.20
N PRO A 26 20.28 -38.35 8.96
CA PRO A 26 20.81 -37.34 9.87
C PRO A 26 19.90 -36.10 9.85
N ILE A 27 19.48 -35.67 11.03
CA ILE A 27 18.74 -34.41 11.22
C ILE A 27 19.75 -33.28 11.03
N HIS A 28 19.86 -32.76 9.80
CA HIS A 28 20.46 -31.43 9.60
C HIS A 28 19.52 -30.41 10.24
N ARG A 29 19.86 -29.99 11.46
CA ARG A 29 19.24 -28.87 12.14
C ARG A 29 19.70 -27.61 11.41
N PHE A 30 19.02 -27.27 10.32
CA PHE A 30 19.21 -25.98 9.67
C PHE A 30 18.75 -24.91 10.66
N ASN A 31 19.72 -24.22 11.22
CA ASN A 31 19.55 -23.05 12.06
C ASN A 31 18.87 -21.97 11.24
N THR A 32 17.54 -21.94 11.23
CA THR A 32 16.77 -20.84 10.62
C THR A 32 16.70 -19.73 11.65
N VAL A 33 17.75 -18.92 11.73
CA VAL A 33 17.64 -17.62 12.39
C VAL A 33 16.85 -16.75 11.42
N ARG A 34 15.56 -16.59 11.68
CA ARG A 34 14.75 -15.54 11.05
C ARG A 34 15.21 -14.21 11.65
N SER A 35 16.18 -13.58 11.02
CA SER A 35 16.50 -12.17 11.28
C SER A 35 15.44 -11.32 10.58
N PHE A 36 14.35 -11.01 11.27
CA PHE A 36 13.50 -9.88 10.92
C PHE A 36 13.93 -8.71 11.79
N SER A 37 14.91 -7.93 11.31
CA SER A 37 15.01 -6.54 11.74
C SER A 37 14.30 -5.71 10.69
N VAL A 38 12.99 -5.59 10.82
CA VAL A 38 12.24 -4.53 10.14
C VAL A 38 12.43 -3.31 11.05
N THR A 39 13.47 -2.53 10.82
CA THR A 39 13.46 -1.16 11.33
C THR A 39 12.30 -0.50 10.60
N ALA A 40 11.23 -0.17 11.32
CA ALA A 40 10.18 0.69 10.79
C ALA A 40 10.86 2.00 10.38
N ILE A 41 11.09 2.16 9.09
CA ILE A 41 11.55 3.42 8.53
C ILE A 41 10.31 4.28 8.51
N ASN A 42 10.22 5.24 9.45
CA ASN A 42 9.11 6.19 9.44
C ASN A 42 9.22 7.05 8.18
N PRO A 43 8.14 7.16 7.38
CA PRO A 43 8.13 8.07 6.24
C PRO A 43 8.29 9.53 6.72
N ILE A 44 8.82 10.38 5.84
CA ILE A 44 8.92 11.81 6.10
C ILE A 44 7.60 12.46 5.68
N ARG A 45 6.81 12.93 6.66
CA ARG A 45 5.56 13.63 6.39
C ARG A 45 5.75 15.12 6.16
N LYS A 46 5.13 15.63 5.11
CA LYS A 46 5.10 17.05 4.75
C LYS A 46 3.69 17.48 4.38
N TYR A 47 3.41 18.78 4.52
CA TYR A 47 2.10 19.36 4.25
C TYR A 47 2.21 20.60 3.38
N THR A 48 1.21 20.81 2.53
CA THR A 48 0.99 22.06 1.78
C THR A 48 0.19 23.05 2.63
N LYS A 49 0.07 24.29 2.16
CA LYS A 49 -0.82 25.29 2.74
C LYS A 49 -2.29 25.01 2.45
N ASP A 50 -2.57 24.35 1.33
CA ASP A 50 -3.90 23.96 0.89
C ASP A 50 -4.38 22.63 1.51
N HIS A 51 -3.65 22.15 2.54
CA HIS A 51 -4.01 21.03 3.40
C HIS A 51 -3.92 19.63 2.77
N GLU A 52 -3.09 19.46 1.75
CA GLU A 52 -2.62 18.16 1.29
C GLU A 52 -1.39 17.71 2.10
N TRP A 53 -1.24 16.39 2.24
CA TRP A 53 -0.05 15.78 2.83
C TRP A 53 0.67 14.89 1.83
N ILE A 54 1.98 14.74 2.03
CA ILE A 54 2.80 13.73 1.37
C ILE A 54 3.67 13.00 2.38
N ASP A 55 3.61 11.66 2.36
CA ASP A 55 4.51 10.77 3.10
C ASP A 55 5.57 10.22 2.13
N LEU A 56 6.84 10.55 2.35
CA LEU A 56 7.95 10.14 1.49
C LEU A 56 8.69 8.94 2.05
N SER A 57 9.18 8.07 1.16
CA SER A 57 10.13 7.03 1.51
C SER A 57 11.48 7.61 1.95
N ALA A 58 12.28 6.86 2.72
CA ALA A 58 13.58 7.34 3.21
C ALA A 58 14.59 7.71 2.10
N ASP A 59 14.41 7.17 0.89
CA ASP A 59 15.24 7.48 -0.26
C ASP A 59 14.65 8.61 -1.14
N ASN A 60 13.51 9.21 -0.74
CA ASN A 60 12.79 10.28 -1.43
C ASN A 60 12.41 9.95 -2.89
N LYS A 61 12.31 8.67 -3.25
CA LYS A 61 11.95 8.24 -4.61
C LYS A 61 10.48 7.94 -4.81
N THR A 62 9.78 7.68 -3.72
CA THR A 62 8.36 7.36 -3.73
C THR A 62 7.64 8.16 -2.66
N GLY A 63 6.41 8.54 -2.95
CA GLY A 63 5.55 9.27 -2.03
C GLY A 63 4.12 8.74 -2.05
N VAL A 64 3.38 9.03 -1.00
CA VAL A 64 1.93 8.84 -0.91
C VAL A 64 1.31 10.20 -0.63
N ILE A 65 0.28 10.57 -1.40
CA ILE A 65 -0.41 11.86 -1.31
C ILE A 65 -1.83 11.63 -0.79
N GLY A 66 -2.33 12.54 0.04
CA GLY A 66 -3.73 12.62 0.45
C GLY A 66 -4.11 14.00 0.99
N ILE A 67 -5.31 14.12 1.53
CA ILE A 67 -5.77 15.34 2.23
C ILE A 67 -5.69 15.17 3.74
N SER A 68 -5.40 16.25 4.47
CA SER A 68 -5.22 16.21 5.92
C SER A 68 -6.52 15.96 6.66
N GLU A 69 -6.41 15.59 7.93
CA GLU A 69 -7.57 15.45 8.82
C GLU A 69 -8.35 16.77 8.94
N TYR A 70 -7.64 17.91 9.00
CA TYR A 70 -8.26 19.23 9.02
C TYR A 70 -9.11 19.51 7.77
N ALA A 71 -8.59 19.20 6.58
CA ALA A 71 -9.32 19.36 5.32
C ALA A 71 -10.56 18.47 5.28
N ALA A 72 -10.41 17.19 5.66
CA ALA A 72 -11.51 16.24 5.68
C ALA A 72 -12.64 16.68 6.64
N GLU A 73 -12.30 17.24 7.80
CA GLU A 73 -13.28 17.79 8.74
C GLU A 73 -14.00 19.02 8.18
N ALA A 74 -13.26 19.93 7.54
CA ALA A 74 -13.80 21.15 6.94
C ALA A 74 -14.80 20.85 5.80
N LEU A 75 -14.53 19.82 5.00
CA LEU A 75 -15.44 19.35 3.94
C LEU A 75 -16.74 18.78 4.52
N GLY A 76 -16.67 18.11 5.66
CA GLY A 76 -17.76 17.30 6.19
C GLY A 76 -17.87 15.94 5.49
N ASP A 77 -19.05 15.32 5.51
CA ASP A 77 -19.25 13.95 5.03
C ASP A 77 -19.04 13.83 3.50
N VAL A 78 -17.92 13.22 3.10
CA VAL A 78 -17.49 13.05 1.72
C VAL A 78 -18.31 11.96 1.05
N VAL A 79 -18.89 12.30 -0.10
CA VAL A 79 -19.79 11.43 -0.86
C VAL A 79 -19.21 11.04 -2.22
N TYR A 80 -18.17 11.73 -2.68
CA TYR A 80 -17.52 11.45 -3.95
C TYR A 80 -16.04 11.89 -3.93
N VAL A 81 -15.21 11.14 -4.65
CA VAL A 81 -13.79 11.42 -4.85
C VAL A 81 -13.47 11.22 -6.32
N GLU A 82 -12.95 12.25 -6.97
CA GLU A 82 -12.35 12.16 -8.30
C GLU A 82 -10.87 11.81 -8.15
N LEU A 83 -10.48 10.63 -8.63
CA LEU A 83 -9.11 10.13 -8.57
C LEU A 83 -8.32 10.52 -9.83
N PRO A 84 -7.01 10.71 -9.72
CA PRO A 84 -6.15 10.93 -10.89
C PRO A 84 -6.07 9.72 -11.81
N GLU A 85 -5.51 9.94 -13.00
CA GLU A 85 -5.10 8.86 -13.91
C GLU A 85 -3.72 8.30 -13.54
N GLU A 86 -3.60 6.97 -13.46
CA GLU A 86 -2.31 6.30 -13.30
C GLU A 86 -1.39 6.57 -14.50
N GLY A 87 -0.12 6.84 -14.22
CA GLY A 87 0.90 7.10 -15.22
C GLY A 87 1.02 8.56 -15.64
N ARG A 88 0.09 9.44 -15.24
CA ARG A 88 0.15 10.88 -15.48
C ARG A 88 1.34 11.53 -14.77
N GLU A 89 2.04 12.43 -15.46
CA GLU A 89 3.05 13.31 -14.89
C GLU A 89 2.40 14.65 -14.54
N VAL A 90 2.71 15.19 -13.36
CA VAL A 90 2.09 16.39 -12.80
C VAL A 90 3.15 17.29 -12.17
N GLY A 91 2.99 18.60 -12.30
CA GLY A 91 3.80 19.60 -11.61
C GLY A 91 3.28 19.91 -10.21
N ALA A 92 4.11 20.55 -9.38
CA ALA A 92 3.67 21.06 -8.09
C ALA A 92 2.53 22.08 -8.26
N GLY A 93 1.45 21.90 -7.51
CA GLY A 93 0.24 22.72 -7.58
C GLY A 93 -0.73 22.35 -8.71
N ASP A 94 -0.41 21.38 -9.57
CA ASP A 94 -1.36 20.90 -10.56
C ASP A 94 -2.51 20.12 -9.89
N ALA A 95 -3.74 20.36 -10.33
CA ALA A 95 -4.89 19.58 -9.90
C ALA A 95 -4.78 18.13 -10.38
N ILE A 96 -4.85 17.21 -9.42
CA ILE A 96 -4.77 15.76 -9.63
C ILE A 96 -6.11 15.06 -9.44
N GLY A 97 -7.05 15.68 -8.74
CA GLY A 97 -8.37 15.13 -8.45
C GLY A 97 -9.22 16.14 -7.68
N ALA A 98 -10.32 15.66 -7.12
CA ALA A 98 -11.23 16.47 -6.32
C ALA A 98 -11.95 15.62 -5.27
N VAL A 99 -12.40 16.26 -4.19
CA VAL A 99 -13.26 15.66 -3.16
C VAL A 99 -14.55 16.46 -3.04
N GLU A 100 -15.69 15.76 -3.01
CA GLU A 100 -17.01 16.39 -2.86
C GLU A 100 -17.75 15.83 -1.65
N SER A 101 -18.37 16.73 -0.91
CA SER A 101 -19.26 16.46 0.20
C SER A 101 -20.66 16.99 -0.11
N VAL A 102 -21.60 16.73 0.80
CA VAL A 102 -22.95 17.32 0.71
C VAL A 102 -22.94 18.86 0.91
N LYS A 103 -21.82 19.43 1.36
CA LYS A 103 -21.72 20.85 1.75
C LYS A 103 -20.74 21.65 0.89
N SER A 104 -19.69 21.02 0.40
CA SER A 104 -18.58 21.68 -0.27
C SER A 104 -17.90 20.74 -1.26
N ALA A 105 -17.09 21.31 -2.14
CA ALA A 105 -16.17 20.58 -3.00
C ALA A 105 -14.82 21.29 -2.96
N ALA A 106 -13.73 20.53 -3.08
CA ALA A 106 -12.38 21.07 -3.16
C ALA A 106 -11.55 20.24 -4.14
N ASP A 107 -10.71 20.93 -4.91
CA ASP A 107 -9.71 20.30 -5.75
C ASP A 107 -8.58 19.76 -4.87
N ILE A 108 -7.94 18.69 -5.32
CA ILE A 108 -6.74 18.10 -4.70
C ILE A 108 -5.55 18.45 -5.58
N ASN A 109 -4.58 19.16 -5.04
CA ASN A 109 -3.40 19.57 -5.78
C ASN A 109 -2.20 18.66 -5.48
N ALA A 110 -1.32 18.48 -6.45
CA ALA A 110 -0.06 17.78 -6.26
C ALA A 110 0.88 18.61 -5.35
N PRO A 111 1.35 18.08 -4.21
CA PRO A 111 2.28 18.82 -3.33
C PRO A 111 3.63 19.12 -3.99
N ILE A 112 4.06 18.28 -4.94
CA ILE A 112 5.35 18.35 -5.63
C ILE A 112 5.21 17.85 -7.08
N ALA A 113 6.18 18.18 -7.92
CA ALA A 113 6.30 17.55 -9.24
C ALA A 113 6.57 16.05 -9.11
N CYS A 114 5.74 15.21 -9.72
CA CYS A 114 5.83 13.76 -9.61
C CYS A 114 5.09 13.01 -10.73
N ARG A 115 5.26 11.69 -10.76
CA ARG A 115 4.51 10.79 -11.63
C ARG A 115 3.59 9.88 -10.83
N ILE A 116 2.33 9.80 -11.22
CA ILE A 116 1.33 8.95 -10.56
C ILE A 116 1.59 7.49 -10.90
N THR A 117 1.80 6.66 -9.88
CA THR A 117 2.13 5.24 -10.05
C THR A 117 0.98 4.32 -9.66
N HIS A 118 0.15 4.75 -8.71
CA HIS A 118 -1.02 3.98 -8.26
C HIS A 118 -2.07 4.90 -7.67
N VAL A 119 -3.35 4.53 -7.78
CA VAL A 119 -4.47 5.29 -7.20
C VAL A 119 -5.34 4.44 -6.30
N ASN A 120 -5.94 5.05 -5.30
CA ASN A 120 -6.79 4.35 -4.33
C ASN A 120 -8.21 4.16 -4.85
N THR A 121 -8.38 3.19 -5.76
CA THR A 121 -9.69 2.86 -6.35
C THR A 121 -10.77 2.49 -5.33
N GLU A 122 -10.41 2.14 -4.09
CA GLU A 122 -11.41 1.88 -3.05
C GLU A 122 -12.25 3.11 -2.69
N LEU A 123 -11.74 4.32 -2.93
CA LEU A 123 -12.45 5.58 -2.65
C LEU A 123 -13.64 5.81 -3.59
N GLU A 124 -13.70 5.15 -4.74
CA GLU A 124 -14.86 5.19 -5.63
C GLU A 124 -16.08 4.52 -4.98
N GLU A 125 -15.85 3.42 -4.25
CA GLU A 125 -16.92 2.70 -3.54
C GLU A 125 -17.10 3.19 -2.10
N LYS A 126 -16.04 3.71 -1.47
CA LYS A 126 -15.99 4.10 -0.05
C LYS A 126 -15.38 5.49 0.14
N PRO A 127 -15.99 6.55 -0.41
CA PRO A 127 -15.48 7.92 -0.32
C PRO A 127 -15.35 8.40 1.13
N GLY A 128 -16.22 7.94 2.03
CA GLY A 128 -16.16 8.28 3.47
C GLY A 128 -14.91 7.77 4.22
N ASN A 129 -14.02 7.00 3.58
CA ASN A 129 -12.70 6.70 4.15
C ASN A 129 -11.84 7.97 4.28
N ILE A 130 -12.05 8.97 3.42
CA ILE A 130 -11.44 10.30 3.54
C ILE A 130 -11.71 10.90 4.92
N ASN A 131 -12.93 10.77 5.45
CA ASN A 131 -13.24 11.29 6.79
C ASN A 131 -12.77 10.37 7.93
N LYS A 132 -12.77 9.05 7.72
CA LYS A 132 -12.50 8.08 8.82
C LYS A 132 -11.01 7.90 9.09
N VAL A 133 -10.19 7.88 8.04
CA VAL A 133 -8.76 7.58 8.13
C VAL A 133 -7.97 8.41 7.09
N PRO A 134 -8.05 9.76 7.13
CA PRO A 134 -7.52 10.66 6.08
C PRO A 134 -6.02 10.50 5.79
N GLU A 135 -5.20 10.38 6.84
CA GLU A 135 -3.73 10.37 6.75
C GLU A 135 -3.14 8.96 6.89
N ASP A 136 -3.71 7.98 6.18
CA ASP A 136 -3.28 6.58 6.21
C ASP A 136 -3.19 5.97 4.80
N ASP A 137 -2.10 5.24 4.54
CA ASP A 137 -1.75 4.65 3.25
C ASP A 137 -2.10 3.15 3.09
N SER A 138 -2.79 2.58 4.09
CA SER A 138 -3.20 1.18 4.11
C SER A 138 -4.47 0.93 3.29
N ALA A 139 -4.86 -0.34 3.18
CA ALA A 139 -6.14 -0.72 2.57
C ALA A 139 -7.29 -0.22 3.45
N GLY A 140 -8.16 0.63 2.91
CA GLY A 140 -9.18 1.37 3.66
C GLY A 140 -8.73 2.74 4.20
N GLY A 141 -7.48 3.14 3.98
CA GLY A 141 -6.99 4.49 4.26
C GLY A 141 -7.50 5.53 3.26
N GLY A 142 -7.40 6.80 3.63
CA GLY A 142 -7.82 7.96 2.85
C GLY A 142 -6.79 8.51 1.87
N TRP A 143 -5.67 7.80 1.63
CA TRP A 143 -4.69 8.18 0.61
C TRP A 143 -5.32 8.23 -0.79
N ILE A 144 -4.86 9.16 -1.62
CA ILE A 144 -5.39 9.42 -2.96
C ILE A 144 -4.53 8.74 -4.02
N ALA A 145 -3.21 8.99 -3.99
CA ALA A 145 -2.29 8.51 -5.00
C ALA A 145 -0.92 8.14 -4.42
N LYS A 146 -0.28 7.12 -5.00
CA LYS A 146 1.15 6.82 -4.81
C LYS A 146 1.91 7.32 -6.01
N VAL A 147 3.06 7.94 -5.77
CA VAL A 147 3.82 8.66 -6.79
C VAL A 147 5.29 8.26 -6.81
N ALA A 148 5.90 8.35 -7.98
CA ALA A 148 7.35 8.37 -8.17
C ALA A 148 7.83 9.82 -8.19
N VAL A 149 8.92 10.09 -7.49
CA VAL A 149 9.47 11.43 -7.27
C VAL A 149 10.82 11.54 -7.95
N ASP A 150 10.97 12.59 -8.78
CA ASP A 150 12.21 12.92 -9.48
C ASP A 150 12.93 14.11 -8.81
N GLU A 151 14.09 14.50 -9.36
CA GLU A 151 14.91 15.59 -8.81
C GLU A 151 14.18 16.93 -8.72
N GLU A 152 13.21 17.18 -9.60
CA GLU A 152 12.36 18.37 -9.56
C GLU A 152 11.45 18.33 -8.33
N GLY A 153 10.75 17.23 -8.10
CA GLY A 153 9.91 17.05 -6.92
C GLY A 153 10.66 17.12 -5.59
N ILE A 154 11.93 16.66 -5.55
CA ILE A 154 12.77 16.78 -4.34
C ILE A 154 13.01 18.25 -3.97
N LYS A 155 13.13 19.16 -4.95
CA LYS A 155 13.34 20.59 -4.68
C LYS A 155 12.09 21.25 -4.10
N ASP A 156 10.92 20.82 -4.56
CA ASP A 156 9.64 21.36 -4.10
C ASP A 156 9.41 21.08 -2.59
N LEU A 157 10.02 20.03 -2.05
CA LEU A 157 9.93 19.66 -0.63
C LEU A 157 10.42 20.74 0.35
N GLU A 158 11.34 21.60 -0.09
CA GLU A 158 11.86 22.70 0.73
C GLU A 158 10.78 23.75 1.04
N SER A 159 9.76 23.84 0.18
CA SER A 159 8.64 24.77 0.36
C SER A 159 7.51 24.24 1.24
N LEU A 160 7.54 22.93 1.55
CA LEU A 160 6.48 22.25 2.31
C LEU A 160 6.73 22.29 3.82
N MET A 161 5.63 22.41 4.57
CA MET A 161 5.64 22.48 6.02
C MET A 161 5.90 21.12 6.64
N GLY A 162 6.65 21.10 7.75
CA GLY A 162 6.76 19.91 8.60
C GLY A 162 5.50 19.70 9.45
N THR A 163 5.35 18.52 10.05
CA THR A 163 4.18 18.19 10.90
C THR A 163 3.96 19.17 12.05
N GLU A 164 5.02 19.64 12.72
CA GLU A 164 4.89 20.60 13.83
C GLU A 164 4.47 21.99 13.35
N GLU A 165 5.00 22.41 12.20
CA GLU A 165 4.67 23.68 11.57
C GLU A 165 3.22 23.69 11.08
N TYR A 166 2.77 22.61 10.43
CA TYR A 166 1.40 22.47 9.96
C TYR A 166 0.39 22.49 11.12
N LYS A 167 0.70 21.83 12.24
CA LYS A 167 -0.14 21.87 13.45
C LYS A 167 -0.27 23.28 14.02
N ALA A 168 0.81 24.06 14.01
CA ALA A 168 0.76 25.45 14.44
C ALA A 168 -0.04 26.33 13.47
N PHE A 169 0.09 26.07 12.17
CA PHE A 169 -0.65 26.76 11.11
C PHE A 169 -2.17 26.56 11.25
N THR A 170 -2.66 25.32 11.33
CA THR A 170 -4.10 25.04 11.44
C THR A 170 -4.71 25.50 12.76
N ALA A 171 -3.94 25.48 13.86
CA ALA A 171 -4.38 26.04 15.14
C ALA A 171 -4.59 27.57 15.08
N SER A 172 -3.84 28.27 14.24
CA SER A 172 -4.00 29.72 14.06
C SER A 172 -5.15 30.10 13.12
N GLU A 173 -5.49 29.25 12.15
CA GLU A 173 -6.60 29.51 11.23
C GLU A 173 -7.98 29.24 11.84
N GLY A 174 -8.09 28.27 12.76
CA GLY A 174 -9.36 27.91 13.40
C GLY A 174 -9.91 28.95 14.40
N ASP A 175 -9.14 29.97 14.76
CA ASP A 175 -9.49 31.00 15.75
C ASP A 175 -10.06 32.30 15.12
N HIS A 176 -10.34 32.29 13.82
CA HIS A 176 -10.90 33.41 13.04
C HIS A 176 -12.30 33.10 12.51
#